data_AF-A0A0W0SUH7-F1
#
_entry.id   AF-A0A0W0SUH7-F1
#
_cell.length_a   1.000
_cell.length_b   1.000
_cell.length_c   1.000
_cell.angle_alpha   90.00
_cell.angle_beta   90.00
_cell.angle_gamma   90.00
#
_symmetry.space_group_name_H-M   'P 1'
#
loop_
_entity.id
_entity.type
_entity.pdbx_description
1 polymer ?
#
loop_
_entity_poly.entity_id
_entity_poly.type
_entity_poly.pdbx_seq_one_letter_code
_entity_poly.pdbx_strand_id
1 'polypeptide(L)'
;MVHDVTIIGSGILGAICAHNLAKKGVRVLMLEIGAPISTPPGDHLRNQQKYQEHPDQFFDEIEKHCQLFDAGASPEGLPGANVTHAYGGQATLWTNNCPRPVQHEQWPEFDDMNMDEYLSRAENILHVQKDLFDSSIRQTNLLATLDPILRMQNRSLAKVPLAGRKRKNSVIDFTSTLQILNLSKEERELITIQMNTEVIELLHKKSNTYGLRVKQNKQLKDIRADVVIVAAGAFDTTQLLYNSSIHPVALGHYLHFHPLHLAQVVLNSSFVSTAEIVDTPPRTCIYPTPNYPWHAMILRDIFPNISREIINENELIDFQYFIPIDVQERNRMILSRDKPKFEVRLTDNDKQIMDGAMKDLKELASRLGRYRKGCEPMTLDFGFTHPMGMCRMGTDVRSSVTNLKGRVHGFNNLYLATVGLIPSKMAVNPTLTAAAIALITTDSIAE
;
A
#
# COMPACT_ATOMS: atom_id res chain seq x y z
N MET A 1 5.97 -30.26 12.43
CA MET A 1 7.21 -29.68 11.90
C MET A 1 7.51 -28.42 12.68
N VAL A 2 8.77 -28.20 13.06
CA VAL A 2 9.21 -26.95 13.69
C VAL A 2 9.62 -26.02 12.55
N HIS A 3 8.95 -24.89 12.40
CA HIS A 3 9.30 -23.84 11.44
C HIS A 3 10.38 -22.95 12.03
N ASP A 4 11.27 -22.43 11.18
CA ASP A 4 12.39 -21.60 11.62
C ASP A 4 11.93 -20.15 11.88
N VAL A 5 11.03 -19.65 11.03
CA VAL A 5 10.43 -18.31 11.15
C VAL A 5 8.91 -18.39 11.03
N THR A 6 8.20 -17.66 11.88
CA THR A 6 6.75 -17.47 11.78
C THR A 6 6.43 -16.04 11.33
N ILE A 7 5.62 -15.91 10.29
CA ILE A 7 5.14 -14.65 9.74
C ILE A 7 3.65 -14.51 10.04
N ILE A 8 3.23 -13.38 10.59
CA ILE A 8 1.83 -13.08 10.90
C ILE A 8 1.30 -12.10 9.85
N GLY A 9 0.37 -12.53 9.02
CA GLY A 9 -0.20 -11.78 7.91
C GLY A 9 0.32 -12.24 6.56
N SER A 10 -0.59 -12.38 5.60
CA SER A 10 -0.30 -12.90 4.25
C SER A 10 -0.38 -11.87 3.13
N GLY A 11 -0.46 -10.58 3.46
CA GLY A 11 -0.38 -9.48 2.50
C GLY A 11 0.95 -9.38 1.78
N ILE A 12 1.12 -8.33 0.95
CA ILE A 12 2.32 -8.10 0.13
C ILE A 12 3.61 -8.29 0.94
N LEU A 13 3.72 -7.64 2.10
CA LEU A 13 4.97 -7.64 2.88
C LEU A 13 5.25 -9.01 3.52
N GLY A 14 4.23 -9.69 4.03
CA GLY A 14 4.36 -11.05 4.54
C GLY A 14 4.77 -12.04 3.45
N ALA A 15 4.19 -11.92 2.26
CA ALA A 15 4.53 -12.72 1.09
C ALA A 15 5.98 -12.47 0.61
N ILE A 16 6.43 -11.21 0.60
CA ILE A 16 7.81 -10.85 0.26
C ILE A 16 8.80 -11.42 1.29
N CYS A 17 8.48 -11.32 2.58
CA CYS A 17 9.31 -11.92 3.62
C CYS A 17 9.42 -13.44 3.43
N ALA A 18 8.29 -14.12 3.21
CA ALA A 18 8.27 -15.56 2.96
C ALA A 18 9.04 -15.94 1.69
N HIS A 19 8.88 -15.18 0.61
CA HIS A 19 9.63 -15.35 -0.64
C HIS A 19 11.14 -15.28 -0.41
N ASN A 20 11.62 -14.20 0.23
CA ASN A 20 13.06 -13.99 0.44
C ASN A 20 13.67 -15.04 1.38
N LEU A 21 12.95 -15.44 2.43
CA LEU A 21 13.39 -16.47 3.37
C LEU A 21 13.42 -17.87 2.74
N ALA A 22 12.38 -18.25 1.99
CA ALA A 22 12.34 -19.54 1.31
C ALA A 22 13.43 -19.67 0.23
N LYS A 23 13.73 -18.60 -0.51
CA LYS A 23 14.88 -18.51 -1.43
C LYS A 23 16.23 -18.77 -0.75
N LYS A 24 16.30 -18.59 0.58
CA LYS A 24 17.49 -18.85 1.41
C LYS A 24 17.42 -20.20 2.15
N GLY A 25 16.41 -21.04 1.89
CA GLY A 25 16.27 -22.35 2.52
C GLY A 25 15.62 -22.34 3.89
N VAL A 26 15.04 -21.22 4.34
CA VAL A 26 14.40 -21.08 5.65
C VAL A 26 12.96 -21.61 5.61
N ARG A 27 12.57 -22.43 6.60
CA ARG A 27 11.19 -22.93 6.71
C ARG A 27 10.29 -21.90 7.38
N VAL A 28 9.24 -21.51 6.69
CA VAL A 28 8.35 -20.41 7.07
C VAL A 28 6.96 -20.95 7.40
N LEU A 29 6.41 -20.52 8.54
CA LEU A 29 4.98 -20.62 8.84
C LEU A 29 4.34 -19.25 8.63
N MET A 30 3.42 -19.12 7.68
CA MET A 30 2.57 -17.95 7.54
C MET A 30 1.22 -18.20 8.20
N LEU A 31 0.80 -17.29 9.07
CA LEU A 31 -0.51 -17.29 9.72
C LEU A 31 -1.35 -16.15 9.21
N GLU A 32 -2.58 -16.43 8.82
CA GLU A 32 -3.52 -15.45 8.29
C GLU A 32 -4.87 -15.58 8.99
N ILE A 33 -5.42 -14.45 9.44
CA ILE A 33 -6.73 -14.41 10.10
C ILE A 33 -7.86 -14.66 9.11
N GLY A 34 -7.73 -14.19 7.87
CA GLY A 34 -8.76 -14.27 6.84
C GLY A 34 -8.79 -15.59 6.06
N ALA A 35 -9.95 -15.84 5.46
CA ALA A 35 -10.11 -16.84 4.40
C ALA A 35 -9.76 -16.23 3.02
N PRO A 36 -9.55 -17.05 1.97
CA PRO A 36 -9.44 -16.54 0.61
C PRO A 36 -10.71 -15.85 0.15
N ILE A 37 -10.55 -14.73 -0.55
CA ILE A 37 -11.64 -14.01 -1.24
C ILE A 37 -11.54 -14.12 -2.78
N SER A 38 -10.47 -14.75 -3.27
CA SER A 38 -10.16 -14.94 -4.68
C SER A 38 -10.06 -16.43 -5.03
N THR A 39 -10.30 -16.74 -6.30
CA THR A 39 -10.00 -18.06 -6.88
C THR A 39 -9.11 -17.87 -8.12
N PRO A 40 -7.88 -18.40 -8.14
CA PRO A 40 -7.21 -19.16 -7.08
C PRO A 40 -6.96 -18.34 -5.79
N PRO A 41 -6.79 -19.01 -4.62
CA PRO A 41 -6.55 -18.32 -3.35
C PRO A 41 -5.34 -17.38 -3.37
N GLY A 42 -5.53 -16.15 -2.90
CA GLY A 42 -4.49 -15.13 -2.81
C GLY A 42 -4.16 -14.42 -4.13
N ASP A 43 -4.89 -14.72 -5.21
CA ASP A 43 -4.81 -14.01 -6.50
C ASP A 43 -5.43 -12.61 -6.43
N HIS A 44 -5.02 -11.73 -7.34
CA HIS A 44 -5.61 -10.41 -7.46
C HIS A 44 -7.05 -10.52 -7.96
N LEU A 45 -8.02 -9.86 -7.32
CA LEU A 45 -9.41 -9.93 -7.78
C LEU A 45 -9.57 -9.40 -9.20
N ARG A 46 -8.85 -8.32 -9.58
CA ARG A 46 -8.81 -7.82 -10.98
C ARG A 46 -8.37 -8.85 -12.01
N ASN A 47 -7.70 -9.94 -11.64
CA ASN A 47 -7.32 -10.99 -12.59
C ASN A 47 -8.52 -11.83 -13.06
N GLN A 48 -9.67 -11.71 -12.38
CA GLN A 48 -10.91 -12.35 -12.82
C GLN A 48 -11.46 -11.66 -14.07
N GLN A 49 -12.00 -12.47 -14.98
CA GLN A 49 -12.52 -12.02 -16.28
C GLN A 49 -13.47 -10.81 -16.17
N LYS A 50 -14.41 -10.83 -15.22
CA LYS A 50 -15.39 -9.74 -15.02
C LYS A 50 -14.74 -8.35 -14.82
N TYR A 51 -13.59 -8.27 -14.15
CA TYR A 51 -12.91 -7.00 -13.89
C TYR A 51 -11.88 -6.63 -14.96
N GLN A 52 -11.51 -7.58 -15.81
CA GLN A 52 -10.76 -7.29 -17.04
C GLN A 52 -11.69 -6.72 -18.12
N GLU A 53 -12.94 -7.19 -18.17
CA GLU A 53 -13.97 -6.72 -19.12
C GLU A 53 -14.69 -5.46 -18.63
N HIS A 54 -14.87 -5.31 -17.31
CA HIS A 54 -15.57 -4.18 -16.68
C HIS A 54 -14.76 -3.60 -15.51
N PRO A 55 -13.62 -2.93 -15.77
CA PRO A 55 -12.71 -2.44 -14.74
C PRO A 55 -13.34 -1.43 -13.76
N ASP A 56 -14.32 -0.65 -14.21
CA ASP A 56 -15.00 0.37 -13.37
C ASP A 56 -15.84 -0.24 -12.23
N GLN A 57 -16.18 -1.53 -12.31
CA GLN A 57 -16.89 -2.23 -11.23
C GLN A 57 -15.98 -2.66 -10.08
N PHE A 58 -14.67 -2.45 -10.22
CA PHE A 58 -13.70 -2.99 -9.28
C PHE A 58 -13.68 -2.26 -7.94
N PHE A 59 -13.94 -0.94 -7.91
CA PHE A 59 -13.95 -0.18 -6.65
C PHE A 59 -15.02 -0.71 -5.68
N ASP A 60 -16.23 -0.98 -6.18
CA ASP A 60 -17.32 -1.56 -5.39
C ASP A 60 -16.96 -2.93 -4.81
N GLU A 61 -16.06 -3.67 -5.46
CA GLU A 61 -15.54 -4.92 -4.91
C GLU A 61 -14.57 -4.69 -3.77
N ILE A 62 -13.67 -3.70 -3.87
CA ILE A 62 -12.71 -3.36 -2.81
C ILE A 62 -13.48 -3.03 -1.52
N GLU A 63 -14.51 -2.18 -1.60
CA GLU A 63 -15.25 -1.70 -0.44
C GLU A 63 -15.90 -2.83 0.37
N LYS A 64 -16.34 -3.92 -0.27
CA LYS A 64 -16.92 -5.09 0.41
C LYS A 64 -15.94 -5.78 1.36
N HIS A 65 -14.65 -5.63 1.12
CA HIS A 65 -13.58 -6.29 1.87
C HIS A 65 -12.82 -5.31 2.78
N CYS A 66 -13.22 -4.04 2.81
CA CYS A 66 -12.70 -3.02 3.73
C CYS A 66 -13.52 -3.02 5.03
N GLN A 67 -12.90 -3.39 6.13
CA GLN A 67 -13.49 -3.31 7.46
C GLN A 67 -13.09 -2.00 8.11
N LEU A 68 -13.98 -1.01 8.06
CA LEU A 68 -13.77 0.29 8.68
C LEU A 68 -13.72 0.17 10.20
N PHE A 69 -12.81 0.91 10.83
CA PHE A 69 -12.83 1.06 12.27
C PHE A 69 -14.07 1.86 12.66
N ASP A 70 -14.18 3.14 12.29
CA ASP A 70 -15.32 3.97 12.68
C ASP A 70 -15.73 4.94 11.58
N ALA A 71 -16.64 4.51 10.70
CA ALA A 71 -17.13 5.31 9.58
C ALA A 71 -17.86 6.61 10.03
N GLY A 72 -18.29 6.70 11.29
CA GLY A 72 -18.96 7.88 11.84
C GLY A 72 -18.01 8.88 12.51
N ALA A 73 -16.70 8.63 12.51
CA ALA A 73 -15.72 9.50 13.12
C ALA A 73 -15.61 10.85 12.40
N SER A 74 -15.19 11.90 13.12
CA SER A 74 -14.79 13.15 12.46
C SER A 74 -13.52 12.91 11.63
N PRO A 75 -13.14 13.81 10.70
CA PRO A 75 -11.90 13.68 9.93
C PRO A 75 -10.65 13.44 10.79
N GLU A 76 -10.57 14.06 11.98
CA GLU A 76 -9.49 13.87 12.96
C GLU A 76 -9.48 12.46 13.57
N GLY A 77 -10.62 11.77 13.54
CA GLY A 77 -10.80 10.38 13.96
C GLY A 77 -10.62 9.35 12.84
N LEU A 78 -10.16 9.76 11.65
CA LEU A 78 -9.82 8.88 10.52
C LEU A 78 -10.97 7.93 10.10
N PRO A 79 -12.10 8.47 9.58
CA PRO A 79 -13.29 7.67 9.29
C PRO A 79 -13.09 6.63 8.19
N GLY A 80 -12.10 6.84 7.30
CA GLY A 80 -11.72 5.91 6.24
C GLY A 80 -10.74 4.82 6.68
N ALA A 81 -10.21 4.87 7.92
CA ALA A 81 -9.27 3.85 8.39
C ALA A 81 -9.92 2.46 8.35
N ASN A 82 -9.28 1.53 7.63
CA ASN A 82 -9.80 0.19 7.41
C ASN A 82 -8.69 -0.87 7.37
N VAL A 83 -9.12 -2.13 7.55
CA VAL A 83 -8.30 -3.33 7.34
C VAL A 83 -9.02 -4.31 6.43
N THR A 84 -8.26 -5.25 5.85
CA THR A 84 -8.80 -6.36 5.06
C THR A 84 -8.26 -7.66 5.61
N HIS A 85 -9.11 -8.44 6.27
CA HIS A 85 -8.80 -9.77 6.78
C HIS A 85 -9.16 -10.84 5.75
N ALA A 86 -8.24 -11.07 4.83
CA ALA A 86 -8.37 -12.09 3.78
C ALA A 86 -7.00 -12.72 3.50
N TYR A 87 -6.99 -13.95 2.99
CA TYR A 87 -5.75 -14.51 2.46
C TYR A 87 -5.23 -13.70 1.27
N GLY A 88 -4.05 -13.12 1.45
CA GLY A 88 -3.45 -12.09 0.58
C GLY A 88 -3.70 -10.65 1.02
N GLY A 89 -4.57 -10.41 2.02
CA GLY A 89 -4.94 -9.07 2.48
C GLY A 89 -5.25 -8.10 1.33
N GLN A 90 -4.79 -6.86 1.45
CA GLN A 90 -4.94 -5.85 0.39
C GLN A 90 -4.11 -6.14 -0.87
N ALA A 91 -3.21 -7.15 -0.89
CA ALA A 91 -2.54 -7.59 -2.12
C ALA A 91 -3.53 -8.12 -3.17
N THR A 92 -4.73 -8.50 -2.74
CA THR A 92 -5.79 -8.99 -3.63
C THR A 92 -6.66 -7.86 -4.19
N LEU A 93 -6.50 -6.62 -3.67
CA LEU A 93 -7.40 -5.48 -3.89
C LEU A 93 -6.71 -4.22 -4.42
N TRP A 94 -5.40 -4.07 -4.18
CA TRP A 94 -4.65 -2.85 -4.44
C TRP A 94 -4.61 -2.43 -5.93
N THR A 95 -4.11 -1.21 -6.15
CA THR A 95 -3.95 -0.63 -7.49
C THR A 95 -2.62 -0.97 -8.15
N ASN A 96 -1.76 -1.75 -7.47
CA ASN A 96 -0.45 -2.20 -7.95
C ASN A 96 0.57 -1.10 -8.30
N ASN A 97 0.29 0.18 -8.00
CA ASN A 97 1.21 1.28 -8.28
C ASN A 97 2.46 1.19 -7.38
N CYS A 98 3.63 1.16 -8.00
CA CYS A 98 4.93 0.97 -7.34
C CYS A 98 5.95 2.06 -7.73
N PRO A 99 5.65 3.37 -7.53
CA PRO A 99 6.65 4.41 -7.69
C PRO A 99 7.81 4.23 -6.69
N ARG A 100 9.04 4.56 -7.10
CA ARG A 100 10.15 4.77 -6.18
C ARG A 100 10.01 6.12 -5.47
N PRO A 101 10.45 6.26 -4.20
CA PRO A 101 10.50 7.55 -3.51
C PRO A 101 11.48 8.49 -4.21
N VAL A 102 11.07 9.75 -4.41
CA VAL A 102 11.98 10.77 -4.96
C VAL A 102 12.93 11.29 -3.89
N GLN A 103 14.08 11.84 -4.29
CA GLN A 103 15.17 12.19 -3.37
C GLN A 103 14.76 13.01 -2.13
N HIS A 104 13.86 13.99 -2.26
CA HIS A 104 13.43 14.82 -1.13
C HIS A 104 12.36 14.18 -0.23
N GLU A 105 11.80 13.04 -0.63
CA GLU A 105 10.94 12.21 0.23
C GLU A 105 11.74 11.11 0.97
N GLN A 106 12.98 10.88 0.55
CA GLN A 106 13.85 9.88 1.16
C GLN A 106 14.28 10.34 2.54
N TRP A 107 14.22 9.41 3.49
CA TRP A 107 14.73 9.60 4.84
C TRP A 107 16.26 9.51 4.82
N PRO A 108 17.04 10.37 5.49
CA PRO A 108 18.50 10.36 5.37
C PRO A 108 19.15 9.00 5.64
N GLU A 109 18.62 8.23 6.59
CA GLU A 109 19.10 6.89 6.94
C GLU A 109 18.91 5.86 5.80
N PHE A 110 18.13 6.17 4.76
CA PHE A 110 18.01 5.31 3.56
C PHE A 110 19.30 5.22 2.76
N ASP A 111 20.13 6.27 2.77
CA ASP A 111 21.43 6.26 2.09
C ASP A 111 22.34 5.18 2.70
N ASP A 112 22.33 5.05 4.02
CA ASP A 112 23.11 4.04 4.76
C ASP A 112 22.56 2.61 4.62
N MET A 113 21.31 2.47 4.15
CA MET A 113 20.61 1.19 4.02
C MET A 113 20.73 0.55 2.63
N ASN A 114 21.45 1.19 1.69
CA ASN A 114 21.56 0.73 0.29
C ASN A 114 20.17 0.51 -0.35
N MET A 115 19.26 1.47 -0.15
CA MET A 115 17.85 1.33 -0.53
C MET A 115 17.63 1.06 -2.01
N ASP A 116 18.48 1.58 -2.91
CA ASP A 116 18.32 1.37 -4.36
C ASP A 116 18.46 -0.11 -4.78
N GLU A 117 19.36 -0.86 -4.14
CA GLU A 117 19.48 -2.30 -4.36
C GLU A 117 18.19 -3.01 -3.92
N TYR A 118 17.70 -2.69 -2.73
CA TYR A 118 16.50 -3.30 -2.16
C TYR A 118 15.23 -2.93 -2.91
N LEU A 119 15.11 -1.69 -3.39
CA LEU A 119 14.04 -1.26 -4.30
C LEU A 119 14.07 -2.06 -5.60
N SER A 120 15.25 -2.28 -6.17
CA SER A 120 15.40 -3.06 -7.41
C SER A 120 15.03 -4.54 -7.19
N ARG A 121 15.42 -5.13 -6.06
CA ARG A 121 14.99 -6.49 -5.67
C ARG A 121 13.48 -6.56 -5.45
N ALA A 122 12.89 -5.58 -4.78
CA ALA A 122 11.45 -5.51 -4.56
C ALA A 122 10.67 -5.36 -5.87
N GLU A 123 11.13 -4.52 -6.79
CA GLU A 123 10.57 -4.39 -8.14
C GLU A 123 10.55 -5.72 -8.88
N ASN A 124 11.65 -6.49 -8.80
CA ASN A 124 11.73 -7.81 -9.43
C ASN A 124 10.72 -8.81 -8.84
N ILE A 125 10.63 -8.90 -7.51
CA ILE A 125 9.68 -9.81 -6.83
C ILE A 125 8.23 -9.40 -7.12
N LEU A 126 7.94 -8.10 -7.17
CA LEU A 126 6.62 -7.56 -7.46
C LEU A 126 6.28 -7.54 -8.96
N HIS A 127 7.23 -7.87 -9.83
CA HIS A 127 7.10 -7.78 -11.28
C HIS A 127 6.71 -6.37 -11.75
N VAL A 128 7.39 -5.35 -11.24
CA VAL A 128 7.12 -3.97 -11.63
C VAL A 128 7.52 -3.76 -13.09
N GLN A 129 6.62 -3.16 -13.86
CA GLN A 129 6.80 -2.80 -15.27
C GLN A 129 6.47 -1.31 -15.46
N LYS A 130 7.11 -0.65 -16.44
CA LYS A 130 6.93 0.80 -16.69
C LYS A 130 6.32 1.12 -18.05
N ASP A 131 6.21 0.12 -18.93
CA ASP A 131 5.93 0.26 -20.37
C ASP A 131 4.65 -0.46 -20.82
N LEU A 132 3.88 -1.02 -19.88
CA LEU A 132 2.67 -1.82 -20.16
C LEU A 132 1.62 -1.09 -21.02
N PHE A 133 1.58 0.25 -20.94
CA PHE A 133 0.56 1.12 -21.54
C PHE A 133 1.11 2.11 -22.57
N ASP A 134 2.33 1.86 -23.09
CA ASP A 134 3.00 2.77 -24.03
C ASP A 134 2.25 2.97 -25.37
N SER A 135 1.34 2.05 -25.70
CA SER A 135 0.48 2.13 -26.89
C SER A 135 -0.73 3.06 -26.73
N SER A 136 -0.91 3.71 -25.56
CA SER A 136 -2.09 4.53 -25.30
C SER A 136 -2.09 5.85 -26.10
N ILE A 137 -3.11 6.01 -26.93
CA ILE A 137 -3.37 7.25 -27.69
C ILE A 137 -3.74 8.37 -26.73
N ARG A 138 -4.64 8.09 -25.77
CA ARG A 138 -4.97 9.05 -24.70
C ARG A 138 -3.74 9.51 -23.96
N GLN A 139 -2.84 8.59 -23.57
CA GLN A 139 -1.61 8.96 -22.87
C GLN A 139 -0.74 9.92 -23.69
N THR A 140 -0.60 9.66 -24.99
CA THR A 140 0.15 10.53 -25.91
C THR A 140 -0.49 11.92 -26.00
N ASN A 141 -1.81 12.00 -26.11
CA ASN A 141 -2.54 13.27 -26.20
C ASN A 141 -2.49 14.06 -24.87
N LEU A 142 -2.56 13.36 -23.73
CA LEU A 142 -2.37 13.95 -22.40
C LEU A 142 -0.98 14.57 -22.27
N LEU A 143 0.06 13.84 -22.66
CA LEU A 143 1.44 14.34 -22.67
C LEU A 143 1.54 15.63 -23.50
N ALA A 144 1.08 15.61 -24.75
CA ALA A 144 1.17 16.76 -25.65
C ALA A 144 0.49 18.03 -25.10
N THR A 145 -0.58 17.87 -24.32
CA THR A 145 -1.35 18.98 -23.75
C THR A 145 -0.78 19.49 -22.43
N LEU A 146 -0.38 18.59 -21.53
CA LEU A 146 0.02 18.95 -20.17
C LEU A 146 1.50 19.29 -20.05
N ASP A 147 2.36 18.70 -20.88
CA ASP A 147 3.83 18.87 -20.78
C ASP A 147 4.29 20.33 -20.89
N PRO A 148 3.74 21.20 -21.78
CA PRO A 148 4.11 22.61 -21.81
C PRO A 148 3.83 23.36 -20.49
N ILE A 149 2.72 23.03 -19.82
CA ILE A 149 2.33 23.64 -18.53
C ILE A 149 3.26 23.14 -17.43
N LEU A 150 3.48 21.82 -17.37
CA LEU A 150 4.31 21.19 -16.35
C LEU A 150 5.77 21.62 -16.45
N ARG A 151 6.33 21.77 -17.65
CA ARG A 151 7.71 22.24 -17.84
C ARG A 151 7.94 23.65 -17.30
N MET A 152 6.96 24.56 -17.44
CA MET A 152 7.05 25.90 -16.82
C MET A 152 7.11 25.82 -15.28
N GLN A 153 6.64 24.72 -14.70
CA GLN A 153 6.64 24.45 -13.26
C GLN A 153 7.81 23.56 -12.82
N ASN A 154 8.76 23.22 -13.72
CA ASN A 154 9.82 22.22 -13.50
C ASN A 154 9.28 20.84 -13.08
N ARG A 155 8.14 20.46 -13.65
CA ARG A 155 7.51 19.14 -13.48
C ARG A 155 7.44 18.46 -14.84
N SER A 156 7.24 17.15 -14.83
CA SER A 156 7.05 16.37 -16.05
C SER A 156 6.05 15.26 -15.81
N LEU A 157 5.30 14.91 -16.85
CA LEU A 157 4.50 13.71 -16.85
C LEU A 157 5.42 12.50 -17.01
N ALA A 158 5.26 11.51 -16.14
CA ALA A 158 5.99 10.26 -16.14
C ALA A 158 5.02 9.07 -16.25
N LYS A 159 5.57 7.90 -16.56
CA LYS A 159 4.82 6.63 -16.55
C LYS A 159 4.71 6.13 -15.12
N VAL A 160 3.55 5.58 -14.75
CA VAL A 160 3.37 4.96 -13.43
C VAL A 160 3.94 3.54 -13.45
N PRO A 161 4.94 3.20 -12.62
CA PRO A 161 5.37 1.82 -12.49
C PRO A 161 4.24 0.98 -11.88
N LEU A 162 3.95 -0.18 -12.49
CA LEU A 162 2.86 -1.06 -12.11
C LEU A 162 3.37 -2.48 -11.83
N ALA A 163 3.00 -3.05 -10.70
CA ALA A 163 3.28 -4.45 -10.35
C ALA A 163 2.34 -5.40 -11.09
N GLY A 164 2.82 -6.06 -12.13
CA GLY A 164 2.04 -7.02 -12.91
C GLY A 164 2.71 -7.35 -14.24
N ARG A 165 2.17 -8.35 -14.96
CA ARG A 165 2.73 -8.79 -16.24
C ARG A 165 1.67 -8.75 -17.34
N LYS A 166 2.05 -8.30 -18.53
CA LYS A 166 1.18 -8.41 -19.71
C LYS A 166 1.13 -9.87 -20.17
N ARG A 167 -0.08 -10.43 -20.32
CA ARG A 167 -0.31 -11.71 -20.99
C ARG A 167 -0.42 -11.51 -22.50
N LYS A 168 -0.40 -12.60 -23.28
CA LYS A 168 -0.42 -12.58 -24.76
C LYS A 168 -1.61 -11.80 -25.36
N ASN A 169 -2.73 -11.69 -24.64
CA ASN A 169 -3.96 -11.04 -25.11
C ASN A 169 -4.12 -9.59 -24.57
N SER A 170 -3.04 -8.91 -24.20
CA SER A 170 -3.04 -7.58 -23.56
C SER A 170 -3.73 -7.48 -22.19
N VAL A 171 -4.29 -8.58 -21.69
CA VAL A 171 -4.74 -8.75 -20.30
C VAL A 171 -3.57 -8.60 -19.34
N ILE A 172 -3.77 -7.87 -18.25
CA ILE A 172 -2.76 -7.69 -17.21
C ILE A 172 -3.00 -8.72 -16.11
N ASP A 173 -1.95 -9.46 -15.80
CA ASP A 173 -1.83 -10.31 -14.62
C ASP A 173 -1.27 -9.45 -13.48
N PHE A 174 -2.17 -8.85 -12.70
CA PHE A 174 -1.82 -8.00 -11.57
C PHE A 174 -1.15 -8.84 -10.49
N THR A 175 -0.02 -8.37 -9.97
CA THR A 175 0.70 -9.06 -8.91
C THR A 175 -0.11 -9.03 -7.61
N SER A 176 -0.27 -10.19 -6.98
CA SER A 176 -0.73 -10.33 -5.59
C SER A 176 0.19 -11.29 -4.84
N THR A 177 -0.23 -11.69 -3.63
CA THR A 177 0.43 -12.75 -2.84
C THR A 177 0.66 -14.03 -3.65
N LEU A 178 -0.25 -14.40 -4.54
CA LEU A 178 -0.09 -15.58 -5.40
C LEU A 178 1.11 -15.44 -6.34
N GLN A 179 1.23 -14.33 -7.07
CA GLN A 179 2.35 -14.10 -7.99
C GLN A 179 3.68 -13.95 -7.24
N ILE A 180 3.68 -13.33 -6.03
CA ILE A 180 4.88 -13.22 -5.20
C ILE A 180 5.36 -14.59 -4.74
N LEU A 181 4.46 -15.49 -4.33
CA LEU A 181 4.80 -16.83 -3.85
C LEU A 181 4.91 -17.88 -4.96
N ASN A 182 4.94 -17.45 -6.23
CA ASN A 182 5.17 -18.32 -7.38
C ASN A 182 6.67 -18.70 -7.50
N LEU A 183 7.10 -19.53 -6.54
CA LEU A 183 8.47 -20.02 -6.37
C LEU A 183 8.66 -21.42 -7.00
N SER A 184 9.89 -21.94 -6.98
CA SER A 184 10.14 -23.34 -7.36
C SER A 184 9.33 -24.31 -6.50
N LYS A 185 9.25 -25.58 -6.90
CA LYS A 185 8.55 -26.58 -6.08
C LYS A 185 9.20 -26.73 -4.71
N GLU A 186 10.53 -26.82 -4.68
CA GLU A 186 11.35 -27.00 -3.48
C GLU A 186 11.22 -25.79 -2.53
N GLU A 187 11.24 -24.58 -3.08
CA GLU A 187 11.07 -23.35 -2.32
C GLU A 187 9.65 -23.22 -1.73
N ARG A 188 8.61 -23.63 -2.47
CA ARG A 188 7.24 -23.62 -1.96
C ARG A 188 7.01 -24.62 -0.83
N GLU A 189 7.68 -25.77 -0.86
CA GLU A 189 7.60 -26.78 0.21
C GLU A 189 8.16 -26.26 1.56
N LEU A 190 8.98 -25.20 1.54
CA LEU A 190 9.46 -24.52 2.75
C LEU A 190 8.40 -23.59 3.38
N ILE A 191 7.33 -23.24 2.66
CA ILE A 191 6.31 -22.30 3.12
C ILE A 191 5.04 -23.06 3.48
N THR A 192 4.69 -23.06 4.76
CA THR A 192 3.38 -23.53 5.24
C THR A 192 2.47 -22.33 5.49
N ILE A 193 1.27 -22.33 4.90
CA ILE A 193 0.30 -21.26 5.09
C ILE A 193 -0.91 -21.80 5.87
N GLN A 194 -1.26 -21.14 6.97
CA GLN A 194 -2.44 -21.45 7.79
C GLN A 194 -3.38 -20.25 7.83
N MET A 195 -4.51 -20.38 7.13
CA MET A 195 -5.58 -19.40 7.09
C MET A 195 -6.56 -19.59 8.27
N ASN A 196 -7.48 -18.65 8.46
CA ASN A 196 -8.46 -18.67 9.57
C ASN A 196 -7.80 -18.82 10.95
N THR A 197 -6.61 -18.22 11.12
CA THR A 197 -5.78 -18.33 12.31
C THR A 197 -5.44 -16.91 12.80
N GLU A 198 -6.23 -16.43 13.75
CA GLU A 198 -6.03 -15.12 14.38
C GLU A 198 -4.91 -15.23 15.43
N VAL A 199 -3.86 -14.42 15.30
CA VAL A 199 -2.86 -14.29 16.37
C VAL A 199 -3.31 -13.19 17.32
N ILE A 200 -3.62 -13.56 18.56
CA ILE A 200 -4.16 -12.61 19.55
C ILE A 200 -3.09 -12.03 20.48
N GLU A 201 -1.96 -12.74 20.65
CA GLU A 201 -0.90 -12.36 21.57
C GLU A 201 0.44 -12.99 21.16
N LEU A 202 1.51 -12.21 21.23
CA LEU A 202 2.89 -12.69 21.18
C LEU A 202 3.32 -13.08 22.58
N LEU A 203 3.69 -14.34 22.78
CA LEU A 203 4.14 -14.84 24.07
C LEU A 203 5.65 -14.61 24.19
N HIS A 204 6.05 -13.77 25.15
CA HIS A 204 7.45 -13.39 25.33
C HIS A 204 7.89 -13.41 26.79
N LYS A 205 9.21 -13.52 26.97
CA LYS A 205 9.87 -13.43 28.27
C LYS A 205 11.18 -12.67 28.09
N LYS A 206 11.31 -11.54 28.81
CA LYS A 206 12.44 -10.61 28.66
C LYS A 206 12.55 -10.17 27.18
N SER A 207 13.69 -10.39 26.55
CA SER A 207 14.00 -9.95 25.19
C SER A 207 13.69 -10.96 24.10
N ASN A 208 12.92 -12.03 24.40
CA ASN A 208 12.64 -13.08 23.42
C ASN A 208 11.17 -13.48 23.41
N THR A 209 10.60 -13.52 22.21
CA THR A 209 9.36 -14.23 21.92
C THR A 209 9.63 -15.74 21.92
N TYR A 210 8.72 -16.56 22.46
CA TYR A 210 8.84 -18.03 22.46
C TYR A 210 7.62 -18.73 21.85
N GLY A 211 6.55 -17.98 21.57
CA GLY A 211 5.33 -18.52 21.00
C GLY A 211 4.30 -17.46 20.66
N LEU A 212 3.19 -17.94 20.12
CA LEU A 212 2.04 -17.13 19.76
C LEU A 212 0.81 -17.77 20.37
N ARG A 213 -0.07 -16.96 20.95
CA ARG A 213 -1.43 -17.40 21.25
C ARG A 213 -2.30 -17.13 20.04
N VAL A 214 -2.91 -18.19 19.52
CA VAL A 214 -3.75 -18.14 18.33
C VAL A 214 -5.16 -18.58 18.64
N LYS A 215 -6.12 -18.00 17.92
CA LYS A 215 -7.51 -18.42 17.90
C LYS A 215 -7.82 -19.05 16.55
N GLN A 216 -8.19 -20.33 16.58
CA GLN A 216 -8.57 -21.11 15.41
C GLN A 216 -9.81 -21.92 15.74
N ASN A 217 -10.84 -21.91 14.89
CA ASN A 217 -12.11 -22.61 15.13
C ASN A 217 -12.73 -22.29 16.51
N LYS A 218 -12.66 -21.03 16.93
CA LYS A 218 -13.12 -20.53 18.25
C LYS A 218 -12.37 -21.10 19.47
N GLN A 219 -11.29 -21.85 19.26
CA GLN A 219 -10.44 -22.36 20.34
C GLN A 219 -9.13 -21.57 20.41
N LEU A 220 -8.66 -21.34 21.64
CA LEU A 220 -7.35 -20.76 21.89
C LEU A 220 -6.30 -21.86 21.97
N LYS A 221 -5.16 -21.64 21.32
CA LYS A 221 -4.01 -22.52 21.36
C LYS A 221 -2.73 -21.71 21.38
N ASP A 222 -1.75 -22.18 22.14
CA ASP A 222 -0.41 -21.63 22.09
C ASP A 222 0.43 -22.47 21.10
N ILE A 223 1.12 -21.81 20.18
CA ILE A 223 2.06 -22.43 19.23
C ILE A 223 3.46 -21.88 19.47
N ARG A 224 4.48 -22.73 19.34
CA ARG A 224 5.87 -22.31 19.47
C ARG A 224 6.29 -21.50 18.25
N ALA A 225 7.00 -20.40 18.48
CA ALA A 225 7.59 -19.57 17.45
C ALA A 225 8.86 -18.91 18.02
N ASP A 226 10.01 -19.26 17.44
CA ASP A 226 11.32 -18.84 17.97
C ASP A 226 11.83 -17.57 17.26
N VAL A 227 11.42 -17.32 16.01
CA VAL A 227 11.63 -16.04 15.31
C VAL A 227 10.30 -15.61 14.70
N VAL A 228 9.89 -14.37 14.97
CA VAL A 228 8.58 -13.85 14.57
C VAL A 228 8.72 -12.58 13.74
N ILE A 229 8.04 -12.55 12.59
CA ILE A 229 7.83 -11.35 11.79
C ILE A 229 6.34 -10.99 11.84
N VAL A 230 6.01 -9.80 12.33
CA VAL A 230 4.63 -9.28 12.29
C VAL A 230 4.44 -8.46 11.01
N ALA A 231 3.60 -8.96 10.10
CA ALA A 231 3.29 -8.38 8.80
C ALA A 231 1.77 -8.16 8.62
N ALA A 232 1.07 -7.81 9.70
CA ALA A 232 -0.39 -7.69 9.76
C ALA A 232 -0.91 -6.31 9.32
N GLY A 233 -0.24 -5.65 8.37
CA GLY A 233 -0.58 -4.27 7.97
C GLY A 233 -0.23 -3.22 9.03
N ALA A 234 -0.65 -1.97 8.82
CA ALA A 234 -0.26 -0.86 9.69
C ALA A 234 -0.98 -0.89 11.05
N PHE A 235 -2.29 -1.11 11.04
CA PHE A 235 -3.12 -1.06 12.24
C PHE A 235 -2.98 -2.33 13.09
N ASP A 236 -3.20 -3.53 12.52
CA ASP A 236 -3.19 -4.77 13.33
C ASP A 236 -1.80 -5.13 13.84
N THR A 237 -0.73 -4.76 13.13
CA THR A 237 0.64 -4.88 13.69
C THR A 237 0.79 -4.04 14.96
N THR A 238 0.32 -2.79 14.94
CA THR A 238 0.38 -1.88 16.09
C THR A 238 -0.47 -2.42 17.24
N GLN A 239 -1.69 -2.85 16.95
CA GLN A 239 -2.62 -3.41 17.94
C GLN A 239 -2.12 -4.73 18.55
N LEU A 240 -1.50 -5.61 17.75
CA LEU A 240 -0.96 -6.87 18.23
C LEU A 240 0.21 -6.66 19.20
N LEU A 241 1.13 -5.73 18.90
CA LEU A 241 2.20 -5.37 19.85
C LEU A 241 1.61 -4.88 21.18
N TYR A 242 0.59 -4.00 21.11
CA TYR A 242 -0.08 -3.50 22.30
C TYR A 242 -0.75 -4.61 23.13
N ASN A 243 -1.51 -5.49 22.47
CA ASN A 243 -2.18 -6.62 23.10
C ASN A 243 -1.19 -7.61 23.74
N SER A 244 0.03 -7.67 23.21
CA SER A 244 1.14 -8.51 23.68
C SER A 244 1.95 -7.88 24.81
N SER A 245 1.51 -6.75 25.37
CA SER A 245 2.24 -6.00 26.40
C SER A 245 3.64 -5.55 25.94
N ILE A 246 3.78 -5.26 24.64
CA ILE A 246 5.00 -4.71 24.03
C ILE A 246 4.71 -3.25 23.72
N HIS A 247 5.15 -2.35 24.62
CA HIS A 247 4.78 -0.92 24.59
C HIS A 247 6.01 0.01 24.43
N PRO A 248 6.74 -0.03 23.30
CA PRO A 248 7.70 1.02 22.98
C PRO A 248 7.01 2.39 23.03
N VAL A 249 7.72 3.43 23.48
CA VAL A 249 7.16 4.77 23.68
C VAL A 249 6.51 5.32 22.41
N ALA A 250 7.10 5.05 21.25
CA ALA A 250 6.60 5.53 19.96
C ALA A 250 5.47 4.69 19.35
N LEU A 251 5.04 3.59 19.99
CA LEU A 251 4.02 2.70 19.43
C LEU A 251 2.68 3.43 19.29
N GLY A 252 2.13 3.42 18.07
CA GLY A 252 0.89 4.10 17.74
C GLY A 252 1.04 5.61 17.49
N HIS A 253 2.20 6.21 17.74
CA HIS A 253 2.48 7.63 17.49
C HIS A 253 2.99 7.88 16.07
N TYR A 254 3.13 9.15 15.69
CA TYR A 254 3.64 9.57 14.38
C TYR A 254 2.81 9.08 13.19
N LEU A 255 1.52 8.82 13.43
CA LEU A 255 0.58 8.41 12.40
C LEU A 255 0.51 9.50 11.32
N HIS A 256 0.85 9.11 10.10
CA HIS A 256 0.67 9.92 8.91
C HIS A 256 0.07 9.04 7.80
N PHE A 257 -0.58 9.69 6.85
CA PHE A 257 -1.31 9.04 5.76
C PHE A 257 -1.44 10.03 4.60
N HIS A 258 -2.06 9.60 3.50
CA HIS A 258 -2.36 10.49 2.39
C HIS A 258 -3.84 10.90 2.43
N PRO A 259 -4.19 12.17 2.73
CA PRO A 259 -5.38 12.76 2.14
C PRO A 259 -5.34 12.55 0.63
N LEU A 260 -6.48 12.15 0.07
CA LEU A 260 -6.59 11.78 -1.34
C LEU A 260 -7.65 12.65 -2.01
N HIS A 261 -7.22 13.50 -2.93
CA HIS A 261 -8.16 14.22 -3.80
C HIS A 261 -8.42 13.40 -5.06
N LEU A 262 -9.68 13.33 -5.46
CA LEU A 262 -10.17 12.57 -6.60
C LEU A 262 -11.00 13.47 -7.52
N ALA A 263 -10.93 13.22 -8.82
CA ALA A 263 -11.94 13.68 -9.78
C ALA A 263 -11.99 12.75 -10.99
N GLN A 264 -13.12 12.70 -11.67
CA GLN A 264 -13.23 12.02 -12.96
C GLN A 264 -13.66 13.01 -14.04
N VAL A 265 -12.92 13.01 -15.15
CA VAL A 265 -13.11 13.92 -16.27
C VAL A 265 -13.58 13.14 -17.50
N VAL A 266 -14.59 13.68 -18.17
CA VAL A 266 -14.97 13.32 -19.53
C VAL A 266 -14.13 14.17 -20.48
N LEU A 267 -13.21 13.50 -21.16
CA LEU A 267 -12.25 14.09 -22.10
C LEU A 267 -12.97 14.76 -23.27
N ASN A 268 -12.41 15.86 -23.76
CA ASN A 268 -12.82 16.44 -25.03
C ASN A 268 -12.50 15.45 -26.18
N SER A 269 -13.28 15.51 -27.25
CA SER A 269 -13.16 14.59 -28.39
C SER A 269 -11.78 14.60 -29.05
N SER A 270 -11.00 15.69 -28.92
CA SER A 270 -9.62 15.78 -29.41
C SER A 270 -8.63 14.83 -28.74
N PHE A 271 -8.97 14.26 -27.57
CA PHE A 271 -8.10 13.36 -26.82
C PHE A 271 -8.37 11.88 -27.09
N VAL A 272 -9.52 11.55 -27.68
CA VAL A 272 -10.04 10.19 -27.82
C VAL A 272 -9.88 9.74 -29.28
N SER A 273 -9.47 8.49 -29.48
CA SER A 273 -9.40 7.92 -30.82
C SER A 273 -10.78 7.79 -31.46
N THR A 274 -10.88 7.94 -32.78
CA THR A 274 -12.09 7.57 -33.54
C THR A 274 -12.39 6.08 -33.34
N ALA A 275 -13.69 5.72 -33.38
CA ALA A 275 -14.31 4.50 -32.84
C ALA A 275 -13.82 3.13 -33.38
N GLU A 276 -12.76 3.07 -34.19
CA GLU A 276 -12.25 1.82 -34.79
C GLU A 276 -10.94 1.31 -34.13
N ILE A 277 -10.26 2.09 -33.29
CA ILE A 277 -9.02 1.66 -32.61
C ILE A 277 -9.29 1.39 -31.13
N VAL A 278 -8.93 0.19 -30.68
CA VAL A 278 -8.95 -0.17 -29.24
C VAL A 278 -7.78 0.54 -28.55
N ASP A 279 -8.06 1.58 -27.77
CA ASP A 279 -7.06 2.33 -27.02
C ASP A 279 -6.79 1.68 -25.65
N THR A 280 -5.52 1.40 -25.35
CA THR A 280 -5.13 0.95 -24.02
C THR A 280 -5.33 2.09 -23.01
N PRO A 281 -5.82 1.80 -21.78
CA PRO A 281 -6.03 2.85 -20.78
C PRO A 281 -4.75 3.64 -20.46
N PRO A 282 -4.79 4.98 -20.37
CA PRO A 282 -3.63 5.79 -20.06
C PRO A 282 -3.21 5.57 -18.60
N ARG A 283 -1.89 5.58 -18.33
CA ARG A 283 -1.37 5.46 -16.97
C ARG A 283 -0.17 6.36 -16.74
N THR A 284 -0.43 7.59 -16.30
CA THR A 284 0.60 8.60 -16.07
C THR A 284 0.57 9.16 -14.65
N CYS A 285 1.69 9.70 -14.22
CA CYS A 285 1.81 10.44 -12.97
C CYS A 285 2.70 11.65 -13.11
N ILE A 286 2.60 12.53 -12.11
CA ILE A 286 3.52 13.63 -11.88
C ILE A 286 4.12 13.38 -10.50
N TYR A 287 5.44 13.23 -10.46
CA TYR A 287 6.15 13.04 -9.21
C TYR A 287 6.15 14.34 -8.38
N PRO A 288 6.17 14.22 -7.04
CA PRO A 288 6.26 15.38 -6.16
C PRO A 288 7.56 16.13 -6.42
N THR A 289 7.53 17.43 -6.14
CA THR A 289 8.68 18.33 -6.14
C THR A 289 8.60 19.21 -4.89
N PRO A 290 9.67 19.91 -4.48
CA PRO A 290 9.60 20.80 -3.32
C PRO A 290 8.47 21.86 -3.39
N ASN A 291 8.13 22.33 -4.59
CA ASN A 291 7.07 23.34 -4.80
C ASN A 291 5.68 22.72 -5.01
N TYR A 292 5.62 21.45 -5.39
CA TYR A 292 4.38 20.69 -5.61
C TYR A 292 4.51 19.37 -4.86
N PRO A 293 4.44 19.38 -3.51
CA PRO A 293 4.77 18.23 -2.69
C PRO A 293 3.58 17.27 -2.61
N TRP A 294 3.05 16.82 -3.75
CA TRP A 294 2.01 15.80 -3.87
C TRP A 294 2.31 14.90 -5.06
N HIS A 295 1.90 13.64 -4.95
CA HIS A 295 1.96 12.71 -6.07
C HIS A 295 0.62 12.73 -6.80
N ALA A 296 0.63 13.13 -8.07
CA ALA A 296 -0.57 13.16 -8.89
C ALA A 296 -0.54 11.99 -9.88
N MET A 297 -1.63 11.23 -9.98
CA MET A 297 -1.84 10.25 -11.02
C MET A 297 -2.98 10.72 -11.93
N ILE A 298 -2.75 10.64 -13.23
CA ILE A 298 -3.72 10.93 -14.30
C ILE A 298 -3.78 9.67 -15.14
N LEU A 299 -4.78 8.84 -14.88
CA LEU A 299 -4.83 7.46 -15.36
C LEU A 299 -6.26 6.97 -15.46
N ARG A 300 -6.43 5.72 -15.90
CA ARG A 300 -7.67 4.97 -15.71
C ARG A 300 -7.40 3.78 -14.80
N ASP A 301 -8.00 3.81 -13.61
CA ASP A 301 -7.76 2.77 -12.60
C ASP A 301 -9.01 2.53 -11.77
N ILE A 302 -9.01 2.87 -10.47
CA ILE A 302 -10.16 2.71 -9.59
C ILE A 302 -10.74 4.08 -9.25
N PHE A 303 -12.06 4.20 -9.27
CA PHE A 303 -12.77 5.41 -8.90
C PHE A 303 -14.09 5.03 -8.20
N PRO A 304 -14.52 5.73 -7.13
CA PRO A 304 -15.80 5.46 -6.47
C PRO A 304 -16.98 5.50 -7.45
N ASN A 305 -17.84 4.48 -7.42
CA ASN A 305 -18.99 4.38 -8.33
C ASN A 305 -20.17 5.26 -7.86
N ILE A 306 -19.96 6.57 -7.85
CA ILE A 306 -20.90 7.57 -7.30
C ILE A 306 -21.76 8.25 -8.38
N SER A 307 -21.38 8.13 -9.66
CA SER A 307 -22.10 8.77 -10.78
C SER A 307 -23.02 7.80 -11.52
N ARG A 308 -24.21 8.28 -11.87
CA ARG A 308 -25.17 7.58 -12.74
C ARG A 308 -25.04 7.97 -14.22
N GLU A 309 -24.16 8.91 -14.56
CA GLU A 309 -23.93 9.35 -15.94
C GLU A 309 -23.17 8.26 -16.70
N ILE A 310 -23.77 7.70 -17.77
CA ILE A 310 -23.12 6.68 -18.60
C ILE A 310 -22.27 7.39 -19.66
N ILE A 311 -20.96 7.15 -19.61
CA ILE A 311 -19.96 7.71 -20.53
C ILE A 311 -19.17 6.55 -21.11
N ASN A 312 -18.70 6.68 -22.35
CA ASN A 312 -17.81 5.69 -22.93
C ASN A 312 -16.49 5.65 -22.12
N GLU A 313 -16.03 4.46 -21.72
CA GLU A 313 -14.79 4.33 -20.94
C GLU A 313 -13.57 4.96 -21.62
N ASN A 314 -13.57 5.03 -22.96
CA ASN A 314 -12.49 5.66 -23.72
C ASN A 314 -12.51 7.19 -23.63
N GLU A 315 -13.57 7.78 -23.10
CA GLU A 315 -13.69 9.22 -22.84
C GLU A 315 -13.36 9.56 -21.39
N LEU A 316 -13.20 8.58 -20.50
CA LEU A 316 -12.93 8.84 -19.08
C LEU A 316 -11.43 8.92 -18.78
N ILE A 317 -11.09 9.78 -17.82
CA ILE A 317 -9.80 9.83 -17.14
C ILE A 317 -10.02 10.14 -15.64
N ASP A 318 -9.23 9.51 -14.79
CA ASP A 318 -9.26 9.68 -13.33
C ASP A 318 -8.05 10.50 -12.88
N PHE A 319 -8.30 11.44 -11.97
CA PHE A 319 -7.30 12.19 -11.23
C PHE A 319 -7.23 11.64 -9.81
N GLN A 320 -6.05 11.23 -9.37
CA GLN A 320 -5.80 10.79 -7.99
C GLN A 320 -4.58 11.51 -7.42
N TYR A 321 -4.78 12.38 -6.44
CA TYR A 321 -3.73 13.21 -5.85
C TYR A 321 -3.50 12.76 -4.42
N PHE A 322 -2.32 12.21 -4.15
CA PHE A 322 -1.88 11.80 -2.83
C PHE A 322 -1.09 12.94 -2.20
N ILE A 323 -1.60 13.45 -1.09
CA ILE A 323 -1.00 14.57 -0.37
C ILE A 323 -0.28 14.01 0.87
N PRO A 324 1.01 14.30 1.07
CA PRO A 324 1.68 13.93 2.30
C PRO A 324 1.34 14.91 3.42
N ILE A 325 1.23 14.41 4.66
CA ILE A 325 1.05 15.27 5.84
C ILE A 325 2.30 15.27 6.72
N ASP A 326 2.49 16.34 7.49
CA ASP A 326 3.59 16.49 8.42
C ASP A 326 3.60 15.38 9.46
N VAL A 327 4.76 14.76 9.66
CA VAL A 327 4.97 13.69 10.64
C VAL A 327 5.04 14.31 12.04
N GLN A 328 4.04 14.02 12.87
CA GLN A 328 3.90 14.63 14.19
C GLN A 328 3.63 13.57 15.25
N GLU A 329 4.38 13.62 16.36
CA GLU A 329 4.23 12.67 17.48
C GLU A 329 2.79 12.59 18.01
N ARG A 330 2.07 13.72 18.01
CA ARG A 330 0.69 13.82 18.50
C ARG A 330 -0.33 13.06 17.65
N ASN A 331 -0.04 12.85 16.36
CA ASN A 331 -0.93 12.10 15.49
C ASN A 331 -0.78 10.61 15.83
N ARG A 332 -1.86 9.94 16.21
CA ARG A 332 -1.76 8.61 16.79
C ARG A 332 -2.99 7.74 16.63
N MET A 333 -2.74 6.44 16.65
CA MET A 333 -3.71 5.40 17.01
C MET A 333 -3.71 5.26 18.54
N ILE A 334 -4.83 5.61 19.17
CA ILE A 334 -5.05 5.44 20.61
C ILE A 334 -5.40 3.98 20.85
N LEU A 335 -4.43 3.24 21.37
CA LEU A 335 -4.50 1.80 21.58
C LEU A 335 -5.35 1.47 22.82
N SER A 336 -6.20 0.46 22.69
CA SER A 336 -7.03 -0.08 23.77
C SER A 336 -7.19 -1.59 23.57
N ARG A 337 -7.55 -2.33 24.63
CA ARG A 337 -7.95 -3.74 24.52
C ARG A 337 -9.31 -3.92 23.86
N ASP A 338 -10.12 -2.85 23.83
CA ASP A 338 -11.37 -2.80 23.09
C ASP A 338 -11.10 -2.41 21.63
N LYS A 339 -11.82 -1.41 21.11
CA LYS A 339 -11.65 -0.86 19.78
C LYS A 339 -10.68 0.33 19.83
N PRO A 340 -9.64 0.37 18.99
CA PRO A 340 -8.75 1.53 18.91
C PRO A 340 -9.50 2.75 18.39
N LYS A 341 -9.01 3.92 18.76
CA LYS A 341 -9.46 5.21 18.24
C LYS A 341 -8.31 5.92 17.56
N PHE A 342 -8.60 6.99 16.83
CA PHE A 342 -7.57 7.79 16.18
C PHE A 342 -7.67 9.25 16.61
N GLU A 343 -6.51 9.91 16.65
CA GLU A 343 -6.40 11.35 16.86
C GLU A 343 -5.35 11.90 15.87
N VAL A 344 -5.81 12.65 14.88
CA VAL A 344 -4.98 13.30 13.86
C VAL A 344 -5.28 14.79 13.84
N ARG A 345 -4.22 15.60 13.75
CA ARG A 345 -4.34 17.04 13.56
C ARG A 345 -3.42 17.51 12.44
N LEU A 346 -4.04 17.93 11.33
CA LEU A 346 -3.36 18.58 10.23
C LEU A 346 -2.74 19.91 10.69
N THR A 347 -1.50 20.18 10.30
CA THR A 347 -0.90 21.51 10.44
C THR A 347 -1.53 22.50 9.48
N ASP A 348 -1.23 23.79 9.64
CA ASP A 348 -1.65 24.78 8.65
C ASP A 348 -0.91 24.59 7.32
N ASN A 349 0.32 24.09 7.36
CA ASN A 349 1.08 23.69 6.17
C ASN A 349 0.40 22.52 5.44
N ASP A 350 -0.07 21.49 6.15
CA ASP A 350 -0.81 20.37 5.55
C ASP A 350 -2.05 20.86 4.80
N LYS A 351 -2.82 21.76 5.42
CA LYS A 351 -4.02 22.36 4.79
C LYS A 351 -3.66 23.18 3.55
N GLN A 352 -2.60 23.98 3.61
CA GLN A 352 -2.12 24.76 2.47
C GLN A 352 -1.68 23.86 1.31
N ILE A 353 -0.97 22.76 1.61
CA ILE A 353 -0.57 21.78 0.60
C ILE A 353 -1.81 21.09 0.00
N MET A 354 -2.77 20.69 0.81
CA MET A 354 -4.03 20.10 0.33
C MET A 354 -4.81 21.06 -0.58
N ASP A 355 -4.89 22.34 -0.22
CA ASP A 355 -5.53 23.37 -1.05
C ASP A 355 -4.76 23.60 -2.36
N GLY A 356 -3.43 23.58 -2.30
CA GLY A 356 -2.55 23.65 -3.47
C GLY A 356 -2.77 22.49 -4.42
N ALA A 357 -2.80 21.26 -3.91
CA ALA A 357 -3.09 20.05 -4.66
C ALA A 357 -4.47 20.10 -5.32
N MET A 358 -5.48 20.61 -4.62
CA MET A 358 -6.83 20.78 -5.16
C MET A 358 -6.88 21.83 -6.29
N LYS A 359 -6.12 22.91 -6.18
CA LYS A 359 -5.99 23.93 -7.24
C LYS A 359 -5.28 23.36 -8.47
N ASP A 360 -4.19 22.63 -8.28
CA ASP A 360 -3.43 21.96 -9.34
C ASP A 360 -4.31 20.93 -10.08
N LEU A 361 -5.04 20.10 -9.34
CA LEU A 361 -6.02 19.16 -9.91
C LEU A 361 -7.04 19.89 -10.79
N LYS A 362 -7.66 20.95 -10.28
CA LYS A 362 -8.66 21.74 -11.04
C LYS A 362 -8.07 22.38 -12.29
N GLU A 363 -6.86 22.94 -12.18
CA GLU A 363 -6.17 23.54 -13.31
C GLU A 363 -5.91 22.52 -14.42
N LEU A 364 -5.27 21.39 -14.09
CA LEU A 364 -4.93 20.37 -15.08
C LEU A 364 -6.19 19.71 -15.66
N ALA A 365 -7.19 19.39 -14.83
CA ALA A 365 -8.46 18.82 -15.29
C ALA A 365 -9.17 19.74 -16.29
N SER A 366 -9.18 21.06 -16.06
CA SER A 366 -9.84 22.05 -16.94
C SER A 366 -9.28 22.09 -18.37
N ARG A 367 -8.05 21.59 -18.58
CA ARG A 367 -7.41 21.53 -19.90
C ARG A 367 -7.86 20.31 -20.71
N LEU A 368 -8.41 19.29 -20.06
CA LEU A 368 -8.70 18.00 -20.67
C LEU A 368 -10.17 17.83 -21.04
N GLY A 369 -11.08 18.39 -20.26
CA GLY A 369 -12.51 18.24 -20.49
C GLY A 369 -13.37 18.71 -19.31
N ARG A 370 -14.60 18.23 -19.27
CA ARG A 370 -15.54 18.52 -18.17
C ARG A 370 -15.49 17.43 -17.11
N TYR A 371 -15.89 17.74 -15.88
CA TYR A 371 -16.13 16.68 -14.90
C TYR A 371 -17.30 15.78 -15.33
N ARG A 372 -17.19 14.48 -15.05
CA ARG A 372 -18.34 13.59 -15.05
C ARG A 372 -19.27 14.01 -13.92
N LYS A 373 -20.56 14.06 -14.18
CA LYS A 373 -21.57 14.56 -13.23
C LYS A 373 -21.50 13.77 -11.91
N GLY A 374 -21.27 14.45 -10.79
CA GLY A 374 -21.14 13.81 -9.48
C GLY A 374 -19.73 13.30 -9.15
N CYS A 375 -18.77 13.46 -10.07
CA CYS A 375 -17.36 13.15 -9.88
C CYS A 375 -16.48 14.41 -9.95
N GLU A 376 -17.06 15.57 -9.60
CA GLU A 376 -16.32 16.81 -9.40
C GLU A 376 -15.23 16.64 -8.33
N PRO A 377 -14.20 17.51 -8.29
CA PRO A 377 -13.09 17.36 -7.35
C PRO A 377 -13.54 17.24 -5.89
N MET A 378 -13.17 16.14 -5.25
CA MET A 378 -13.54 15.79 -3.89
C MET A 378 -12.34 15.24 -3.12
N THR A 379 -12.44 15.21 -1.79
CA THR A 379 -11.47 14.54 -0.92
C THR A 379 -12.11 13.27 -0.38
N LEU A 380 -11.41 12.14 -0.48
CA LEU A 380 -11.85 10.88 0.12
C LEU A 380 -11.68 10.92 1.65
N ASP A 381 -12.47 10.11 2.35
CA ASP A 381 -12.39 10.00 3.81
C ASP A 381 -10.96 9.72 4.30
N PHE A 382 -10.55 10.46 5.32
CA PHE A 382 -9.20 10.38 5.86
C PHE A 382 -8.91 8.99 6.41
N GLY A 383 -7.71 8.49 6.11
CA GLY A 383 -7.26 7.17 6.54
C GLY A 383 -7.60 6.03 5.60
N PHE A 384 -8.37 6.29 4.54
CA PHE A 384 -8.67 5.26 3.54
C PHE A 384 -7.42 4.75 2.81
N THR A 385 -6.43 5.62 2.59
CA THR A 385 -5.18 5.24 1.91
C THR A 385 -3.92 5.50 2.74
N HIS A 386 -3.00 4.54 2.65
CA HIS A 386 -1.61 4.63 3.09
C HIS A 386 -1.35 5.09 4.54
N PRO A 387 -2.00 4.52 5.57
CA PRO A 387 -1.60 4.77 6.96
C PRO A 387 -0.19 4.22 7.24
N MET A 388 0.68 5.06 7.81
CA MET A 388 2.11 4.82 8.05
C MET A 388 2.55 5.32 9.44
N GLY A 389 3.79 5.04 9.82
CA GLY A 389 4.47 5.64 10.98
C GLY A 389 4.16 5.07 12.37
N MET A 390 3.02 4.39 12.56
CA MET A 390 2.61 3.88 13.89
C MET A 390 3.58 2.86 14.51
N CYS A 391 4.44 2.25 13.69
CA CYS A 391 5.53 1.37 14.13
C CYS A 391 6.89 1.85 13.61
N ARG A 392 7.09 3.18 13.45
CA ARG A 392 8.22 3.73 12.71
C ARG A 392 9.57 3.15 13.15
N MET A 393 10.44 2.91 12.17
CA MET A 393 11.83 2.53 12.42
C MET A 393 12.70 3.75 12.73
N GLY A 394 13.81 3.54 13.44
CA GLY A 394 14.70 4.62 13.87
C GLY A 394 15.91 4.13 14.65
N THR A 395 16.87 5.03 14.85
CA THR A 395 18.06 4.79 15.69
C THR A 395 17.82 5.12 17.16
N ASP A 396 16.89 6.05 17.48
CA ASP A 396 16.49 6.38 18.86
C ASP A 396 15.27 5.55 19.31
N VAL A 397 15.48 4.70 20.33
CA VAL A 397 14.44 3.88 20.97
C VAL A 397 13.27 4.67 21.56
N ARG A 398 13.45 5.96 21.86
CA ARG A 398 12.39 6.81 22.43
C ARG A 398 11.41 7.30 21.37
N SER A 399 11.84 7.36 20.12
CA SER A 399 11.03 7.87 19.00
C SER A 399 10.72 6.82 17.94
N SER A 400 11.16 5.57 18.12
CA SER A 400 10.93 4.48 17.17
C SER A 400 10.55 3.17 17.85
N VAL A 401 9.89 2.29 17.10
CA VAL A 401 9.48 0.94 17.56
C VAL A 401 10.53 -0.09 17.21
N THR A 402 11.19 0.06 16.06
CA THR A 402 12.24 -0.85 15.58
C THR A 402 13.52 -0.13 15.26
N ASN A 403 14.63 -0.87 15.22
CA ASN A 403 15.86 -0.41 14.60
C ASN A 403 15.74 -0.37 13.06
N LEU A 404 16.85 0.01 12.38
CA LEU A 404 16.92 0.10 10.91
C LEU A 404 16.80 -1.26 10.18
N LYS A 405 16.90 -2.37 10.91
CA LYS A 405 16.73 -3.73 10.40
C LYS A 405 15.32 -4.28 10.68
N GLY A 406 14.37 -3.43 11.07
CA GLY A 406 13.00 -3.82 11.39
C GLY A 406 12.84 -4.65 12.67
N ARG A 407 13.89 -4.79 13.49
CA ARG A 407 13.86 -5.52 14.76
C ARG A 407 13.29 -4.64 15.87
N VAL A 408 12.29 -5.13 16.59
CA VAL A 408 11.66 -4.40 17.71
C VAL A 408 12.71 -4.12 18.79
N HIS A 409 12.77 -2.88 19.27
CA HIS A 409 13.72 -2.50 20.31
C HIS A 409 13.52 -3.33 21.57
N GLY A 410 14.63 -3.82 22.15
CA GLY A 410 14.61 -4.68 23.33
C GLY A 410 14.34 -6.16 23.06
N PHE A 411 14.09 -6.55 21.80
CA PHE A 411 13.89 -7.94 21.39
C PHE A 411 15.03 -8.44 20.48
N ASN A 412 15.36 -9.73 20.58
CA ASN A 412 16.37 -10.36 19.73
C ASN A 412 15.77 -11.04 18.49
N ASN A 413 14.50 -11.44 18.57
CA ASN A 413 13.87 -12.37 17.63
C ASN A 413 12.46 -11.94 17.17
N LEU A 414 12.11 -10.66 17.37
CA LEU A 414 10.84 -10.08 16.95
C LEU A 414 11.08 -8.95 15.97
N TYR A 415 10.48 -9.08 14.79
CA TYR A 415 10.67 -8.18 13.65
C TYR A 415 9.32 -7.74 13.10
N LEU A 416 9.29 -6.61 12.41
CA LEU A 416 8.10 -6.09 11.74
C LEU A 416 8.33 -6.00 10.22
N ALA A 417 7.27 -6.21 9.46
CA ALA A 417 7.22 -5.95 8.02
C ALA A 417 5.89 -5.27 7.69
N THR A 418 5.87 -3.94 7.84
CA THR A 418 4.67 -3.12 7.69
C THR A 418 5.01 -1.76 7.08
N VAL A 419 4.08 -1.17 6.33
CA VAL A 419 4.19 0.25 5.91
C VAL A 419 4.28 1.19 7.13
N GLY A 420 3.81 0.73 8.30
CA GLY A 420 3.99 1.44 9.57
C GLY A 420 5.45 1.69 9.98
N LEU A 421 6.43 0.98 9.37
CA LEU A 421 7.85 1.22 9.60
C LEU A 421 8.36 2.52 8.97
N ILE A 422 7.70 3.01 7.90
CA ILE A 422 8.15 4.19 7.15
C ILE A 422 8.07 5.42 8.07
N PRO A 423 9.20 6.11 8.34
CA PRO A 423 9.23 7.23 9.27
C PRO A 423 9.07 8.60 8.60
N SER A 424 9.21 8.68 7.26
CA SER A 424 9.30 9.94 6.52
C SER A 424 7.99 10.39 5.90
N LYS A 425 7.88 11.71 5.71
CA LYS A 425 6.82 12.34 4.93
C LYS A 425 7.04 12.02 3.44
N MET A 426 6.24 11.11 2.90
CA MET A 426 6.23 10.77 1.47
C MET A 426 4.82 10.89 0.88
N ALA A 427 4.73 11.21 -0.41
CA ALA A 427 3.49 11.34 -1.17
C ALA A 427 3.30 10.18 -2.16
N VAL A 428 4.40 9.62 -2.69
CA VAL A 428 4.31 8.46 -3.58
C VAL A 428 3.80 7.23 -2.82
N ASN A 429 3.18 6.28 -3.53
CA ASN A 429 2.62 5.07 -2.90
C ASN A 429 3.72 4.28 -2.14
N PRO A 430 3.49 3.90 -0.86
CA PRO A 430 4.55 3.42 0.03
C PRO A 430 4.89 1.93 -0.14
N THR A 431 4.09 1.15 -0.87
CA THR A 431 4.21 -0.32 -0.87
C THR A 431 5.57 -0.80 -1.37
N LEU A 432 6.13 -0.19 -2.40
CA LEU A 432 7.45 -0.57 -2.92
C LEU A 432 8.57 -0.27 -1.89
N THR A 433 8.50 0.88 -1.22
CA THR A 433 9.43 1.25 -0.15
C THR A 433 9.34 0.27 1.02
N ALA A 434 8.12 -0.08 1.45
CA ALA A 434 7.92 -1.05 2.51
C ALA A 434 8.38 -2.46 2.12
N ALA A 435 8.23 -2.83 0.85
CA ALA A 435 8.75 -4.09 0.31
C ALA A 435 10.29 -4.14 0.35
N ALA A 436 10.96 -3.05 0.00
CA ALA A 436 12.41 -2.92 0.15
C ALA A 436 12.84 -3.06 1.62
N ILE A 437 12.15 -2.39 2.55
CA ILE A 437 12.40 -2.51 4.00
C ILE A 437 12.19 -3.96 4.48
N ALA A 438 11.15 -4.66 4.00
CA ALA A 438 10.89 -6.06 4.36
C ALA A 438 12.03 -7.01 3.92
N LEU A 439 12.68 -6.72 2.80
CA LEU A 439 13.87 -7.44 2.34
C LEU A 439 15.08 -7.16 3.25
N ILE A 440 15.28 -5.91 3.68
CA ILE A 440 16.33 -5.56 4.67
C ILE A 440 16.10 -6.32 5.97
N THR A 441 14.86 -6.33 6.47
CA THR A 441 14.48 -7.07 7.67
C THR A 441 14.82 -8.56 7.55
N THR A 442 14.41 -9.20 6.44
CA THR A 442 14.64 -10.65 6.26
C THR A 442 16.09 -11.00 5.95
N ASP A 443 16.86 -10.10 5.36
CA ASP A 443 18.30 -10.28 5.21
C ASP A 443 19.01 -10.29 6.57
N SER A 444 18.59 -9.43 7.51
CA SER A 444 19.16 -9.39 8.85
C SER A 444 18.83 -10.61 9.75
N ILE A 445 17.82 -11.39 9.39
CA ILE A 445 17.44 -12.62 10.12
C ILE A 445 18.31 -13.80 9.68
N ALA A 446 18.81 -13.76 8.44
CA ALA A 446 19.61 -14.81 7.85
C ALA A 446 21.14 -14.61 8.05
N GLU A 447 21.53 -13.49 8.65
CA GLU A 447 22.88 -13.20 9.18
C GLU A 447 23.06 -13.83 10.57
#